data_AF-A0A643F8T5-F1
#
_entry.id   AF-A0A643F8T5-F1
#
_cell.length_a   1.000
_cell.length_b   1.000
_cell.length_c   1.000
_cell.angle_alpha   90.00
_cell.angle_beta   90.00
_cell.angle_gamma   90.00
#
_symmetry.space_group_name_H-M   'P 1'
#
loop_
_entity.id
_entity.type
_entity.pdbx_description
1 polymer ?
#
loop_
_entity_poly.entity_id
_entity_poly.type
_entity_poly.pdbx_seq_one_letter_code
_entity_poly.pdbx_strand_id
1 'polypeptide(L)'
;MPDPDTPAPHPASTSALHGALPLEAAGTRLWLRPDGTVWWPEQATLFAADLHLGKGAAFRAGGLPLPAGSSPAALDGLDAGARAC
;
A
#
# COMPACT_ATOMS: atom_id res chain seq x y z
N MET A 1 23.48 9.00 -16.79
CA MET A 1 22.77 10.29 -16.87
C MET A 1 21.29 9.94 -16.82
N PRO A 2 20.53 10.33 -15.78
CA PRO A 2 19.10 10.02 -15.72
C PRO A 2 18.35 10.66 -16.90
N ASP A 3 17.36 9.95 -17.43
CA ASP A 3 16.58 10.32 -18.62
C ASP A 3 15.78 11.62 -18.39
N PRO A 4 15.78 12.58 -19.34
CA PRO A 4 15.03 13.84 -19.25
C PRO A 4 13.51 13.66 -19.38
N ASP A 5 13.05 12.48 -19.77
CA ASP A 5 11.63 12.12 -19.92
C ASP A 5 11.07 11.38 -18.70
N THR A 6 11.78 11.40 -17.58
CA THR A 6 11.24 10.91 -16.30
C THR A 6 10.00 11.76 -15.97
N PRO A 7 8.78 11.19 -15.96
CA PRO A 7 7.61 11.96 -15.56
C PRO A 7 7.88 12.52 -14.17
N ALA A 8 7.64 13.82 -13.99
CA ALA A 8 7.66 14.42 -12.67
C ALA A 8 6.79 13.55 -11.74
N PRO A 9 7.26 13.22 -10.52
CA PRO A 9 6.51 12.39 -9.61
C PRO A 9 5.09 12.92 -9.52
N HIS A 10 4.08 12.08 -9.80
CA HIS A 10 2.69 12.48 -9.55
C HIS A 10 2.63 12.77 -8.06
N PRO A 11 2.35 14.03 -7.66
CA PRO A 11 2.32 14.37 -6.26
C PRO A 11 1.13 13.61 -5.69
N ALA A 12 1.40 12.54 -4.94
CA ALA A 12 0.39 11.90 -4.13
C ALA A 12 -0.37 12.99 -3.39
N SER A 13 -1.70 12.88 -3.40
CA SER A 13 -2.54 13.87 -2.76
C SER A 13 -2.05 14.10 -1.34
N THR A 14 -1.95 15.35 -0.87
CA THR A 14 -1.32 15.65 0.43
C THR A 14 -1.95 14.86 1.59
N SER A 15 -3.22 14.50 1.47
CA SER A 15 -3.93 13.61 2.39
C SER A 15 -3.40 12.17 2.40
N ALA A 16 -2.96 11.63 1.27
CA ALA A 16 -2.43 10.27 1.14
C ALA A 16 -1.08 10.08 1.84
N LEU A 17 -0.32 11.18 1.97
CA LEU A 17 0.96 11.25 2.68
C LEU A 17 0.82 11.71 4.14
N HIS A 18 -0.40 11.88 4.64
CA HIS A 18 -0.61 12.29 6.03
C HIS A 18 -0.05 11.25 7.00
N GLY A 19 0.92 11.65 7.82
CA GLY A 19 1.63 10.75 8.73
C GLY A 19 2.61 9.79 8.05
N ALA A 20 2.87 9.96 6.74
CA ALA A 20 3.85 9.16 6.03
C ALA A 20 5.29 9.63 6.33
N LEU A 21 6.21 8.66 6.46
CA LEU A 21 7.62 8.93 6.68
C LEU A 21 8.41 8.74 5.37
N PRO A 22 9.22 9.73 4.94
CA PRO A 22 10.08 9.54 3.78
C PRO A 22 11.24 8.57 4.11
N LEU A 23 11.57 7.71 3.16
CA LEU A 23 12.69 6.78 3.20
C LEU A 23 13.46 6.85 1.87
N GLU A 24 14.76 7.10 1.94
CA GLU A 24 15.65 6.95 0.78
C GLU A 24 16.21 5.52 0.77
N ALA A 25 15.93 4.75 -0.27
CA ALA A 25 16.38 3.38 -0.42
C ALA A 25 16.83 3.13 -1.86
N ALA A 26 18.02 2.56 -2.06
CA ALA A 26 18.56 2.24 -3.39
C ALA A 26 18.53 3.42 -4.40
N GLY A 27 18.63 4.66 -3.92
CA GLY A 27 18.58 5.86 -4.77
C GLY A 27 17.17 6.30 -5.17
N THR A 28 16.13 5.74 -4.55
CA THR A 28 14.74 6.19 -4.73
C THR A 28 14.11 6.65 -3.43
N ARG A 29 13.19 7.61 -3.55
CA ARG A 29 12.41 8.13 -2.43
C ARG A 29 11.10 7.35 -2.30
N LEU A 30 10.89 6.76 -1.14
CA LEU A 30 9.69 6.01 -0.78
C LEU A 30 8.97 6.70 0.37
N TRP A 31 7.65 6.54 0.44
CA TRP A 31 6.83 7.06 1.53
C TRP A 31 6.22 5.92 2.31
N LEU A 32 6.69 5.69 3.53
CA LEU A 32 6.17 4.69 4.45
C LEU A 32 4.88 5.21 5.08
N ARG A 33 3.75 4.56 4.84
CA ARG A 33 2.43 5.01 5.30
C ARG A 33 2.00 4.26 6.56
N PRO A 34 1.24 4.91 7.48
CA PRO A 34 0.81 4.29 8.73
C PRO A 34 -0.19 3.14 8.54
N ASP A 35 -0.78 3.01 7.36
CA ASP A 35 -1.66 1.90 6.99
C ASP A 35 -0.91 0.62 6.57
N GLY A 36 0.42 0.59 6.70
CA GLY A 36 1.26 -0.57 6.39
C GLY A 36 1.64 -0.70 4.92
N THR A 37 1.38 0.33 4.11
CA THR A 37 1.77 0.38 2.69
C THR A 37 2.97 1.31 2.45
N VAL A 38 3.61 1.17 1.29
CA VAL A 38 4.68 2.07 0.85
C VAL A 38 4.33 2.67 -0.50
N TRP A 39 4.31 3.99 -0.60
CA TRP A 39 4.08 4.69 -1.85
C TRP A 39 5.40 5.07 -2.55
N TRP A 40 5.48 4.73 -3.83
CA TRP A 40 6.58 5.07 -4.74
C TRP A 40 6.10 6.04 -5.84
N PRO A 41 6.30 7.35 -5.65
CA PRO A 41 5.73 8.38 -6.52
C PRO A 41 6.35 8.36 -7.91
N GLU A 42 7.64 8.10 -8.06
CA GLU A 42 8.29 8.11 -9.38
C GLU A 42 7.71 7.02 -10.32
N GLN A 43 7.13 5.95 -9.78
CA GLN A 43 6.62 4.79 -10.53
C GLN A 43 5.10 4.61 -10.44
N ALA A 44 4.39 5.54 -9.79
CA ALA A 44 2.95 5.39 -9.55
C ALA A 44 2.58 4.07 -8.84
N THR A 45 3.46 3.58 -7.95
CA THR A 45 3.37 2.21 -7.43
C THR A 45 3.16 2.18 -5.93
N LEU A 46 2.11 1.47 -5.49
CA LEU A 46 1.85 1.19 -4.08
C LEU A 46 2.27 -0.25 -3.75
N PHE A 47 3.17 -0.39 -2.76
CA PHE A 47 3.60 -1.68 -2.25
C PHE A 47 2.80 -2.08 -1.00
N ALA A 48 2.45 -3.36 -0.92
CA ALA A 48 1.88 -4.00 0.26
C ALA A 48 2.48 -5.42 0.42
N ALA A 49 2.56 -5.91 1.64
CA ALA A 49 3.07 -7.24 1.96
C ALA A 49 2.13 -7.96 2.94
N ASP A 50 2.24 -9.29 3.01
CA ASP A 50 1.58 -10.13 4.02
C ASP A 50 0.06 -9.93 4.19
N LEU A 51 -0.67 -9.63 3.10
CA LEU A 51 -2.12 -9.39 3.12
C LEU A 51 -2.97 -10.56 3.70
N HIS A 52 -2.39 -11.77 3.78
CA HIS A 52 -3.03 -12.97 4.36
C HIS A 52 -4.44 -13.25 3.83
N LEU A 53 -4.66 -13.01 2.53
CA LEU A 53 -5.93 -13.24 1.87
C LEU A 53 -6.38 -14.70 2.05
N GLY A 54 -7.63 -14.90 2.43
CA GLY A 54 -8.21 -16.25 2.61
C GLY A 54 -7.81 -16.99 3.89
N LYS A 55 -6.82 -16.52 4.67
CA LYS A 55 -6.40 -17.19 5.93
C LYS A 55 -7.55 -17.34 6.92
N GLY A 56 -8.36 -16.28 7.08
CA GLY A 56 -9.56 -16.32 7.91
C GLY A 56 -10.66 -17.24 7.38
N ALA A 57 -10.76 -17.43 6.06
CA ALA A 57 -11.68 -18.41 5.47
C ALA A 57 -11.21 -19.85 5.72
N ALA A 58 -9.91 -20.11 5.56
CA ALA A 58 -9.31 -21.42 5.83
C ALA A 58 -9.46 -21.83 7.30
N PHE A 59 -9.21 -20.92 8.25
CA PHE A 59 -9.39 -21.20 9.67
C PHE A 59 -10.86 -21.45 10.05
N ARG A 60 -11.81 -20.72 9.45
CA ARG A 60 -13.24 -21.01 9.63
C ARG A 60 -13.63 -22.37 9.07
N ALA A 61 -13.11 -22.74 7.90
CA ALA A 61 -13.30 -24.08 7.34
C ALA A 61 -12.73 -25.18 8.26
N GLY A 62 -11.67 -24.87 9.02
CA GLY A 62 -11.11 -25.72 10.07
C GLY A 62 -11.84 -25.67 11.42
N GLY A 63 -12.99 -24.98 11.51
CA GLY A 63 -13.82 -24.94 12.72
C GLY A 63 -13.45 -23.87 13.75
N LEU A 64 -12.47 -22.99 13.48
CA LEU A 64 -12.18 -21.88 14.37
C LEU A 64 -13.22 -20.76 14.21
N PRO A 65 -13.82 -20.25 15.31
CA PRO A 65 -14.78 -19.16 15.26
C PRO A 65 -14.07 -17.82 15.06
N LEU A 66 -13.75 -17.49 13.80
CA LEU A 66 -13.18 -16.20 13.43
C LEU A 66 -14.22 -15.28 12.79
N PRO A 67 -14.10 -13.94 12.97
CA PRO A 67 -14.90 -12.97 12.24
C PRO A 67 -14.75 -13.13 10.71
N ALA A 68 -15.84 -12.90 9.99
CA ALA A 68 -15.80 -12.80 8.53
C ALA A 68 -15.27 -11.41 8.09
N GLY A 69 -14.92 -11.27 6.81
CA GLY A 69 -14.70 -9.95 6.19
C GLY A 69 -13.27 -9.40 6.24
N SER A 70 -12.29 -10.11 6.80
CA SER A 70 -10.91 -9.61 6.90
C SER A 70 -10.21 -9.41 5.54
N SER A 71 -10.44 -10.29 4.56
CA SER A 71 -9.85 -10.13 3.22
C SER A 71 -10.50 -9.04 2.38
N PRO A 72 -11.84 -8.94 2.28
CA PRO A 72 -12.49 -7.78 1.64
C PRO A 72 -12.05 -6.44 2.24
N ALA A 73 -12.01 -6.32 3.57
CA ALA A 73 -11.59 -5.08 4.22
C ALA A 73 -10.14 -4.69 3.90
N ALA A 74 -9.24 -5.67 3.80
CA ALA A 74 -7.85 -5.43 3.38
C ALA A 74 -7.75 -4.92 1.93
N LEU A 75 -8.57 -5.48 1.03
CA LEU A 75 -8.62 -5.05 -0.37
C LEU A 75 -9.23 -3.64 -0.52
N ASP A 76 -10.30 -3.34 0.23
CA ASP A 76 -10.93 -2.02 0.23
C ASP A 76 -9.95 -0.93 0.71
N GLY A 77 -9.18 -1.21 1.76
CA GLY A 77 -8.13 -0.31 2.24
C GLY A 77 -7.02 -0.08 1.19
N LEU A 78 -6.64 -1.13 0.46
CA LEU A 78 -5.62 -1.04 -0.60
C LEU A 78 -6.14 -0.23 -1.80
N ASP A 79 -7.39 -0.43 -2.24
CA ASP A 79 -8.01 0.36 -3.31
C ASP A 79 -8.06 1.84 -2.93
N ALA A 80 -8.51 2.15 -1.70
CA ALA A 80 -8.55 3.51 -1.21
C ALA A 80 -7.17 4.16 -1.18
N GLY A 81 -6.14 3.43 -0.72
CA GLY A 81 -4.75 3.90 -0.70
C GLY A 81 -4.22 4.17 -2.12
N ALA A 82 -4.44 3.24 -3.04
CA ALA A 82 -3.99 3.36 -4.43
C ALA A 82 -4.63 4.54 -5.16
N ARG A 83 -5.88 4.89 -4.82
CA ARG A 83 -6.60 6.02 -5.43
C ARG A 83 -6.26 7.38 -4.81
N ALA A 84 -5.65 7.38 -3.63
CA ALA A 84 -5.24 8.60 -2.95
C ALA A 84 -3.84 9.07 -3.37
N CYS A 85 -3.02 8.13 -3.84
CA CYS A 85 -1.66 8.32 -4.35
C CYS A 85 -1.64 8.74 -5.82
#